data_AF-A0A533RQ71-F1
#
_entry.id   AF-A0A533RQ71-F1
#
_cell.length_a   1.000
_cell.length_b   1.000
_cell.length_c   1.000
_cell.angle_alpha   90.00
_cell.angle_beta   90.00
_cell.angle_gamma   90.00
#
_symmetry.space_group_name_H-M   'P 1'
#
loop_
_entity.id
_entity.type
_entity.pdbx_description
1 polymer ?
#
loop_
_entity_poly.entity_id
_entity_poly.type
_entity_poly.pdbx_seq_one_letter_code
_entity_poly.pdbx_strand_id
1 'polypeptide(L)'
;MILPSREEFVALAAENDVVPVAREVYADLTTPISAFMSLAEGAEHAFLLESVIGGERLGRYSFLGVGEREVITARGSEVVIENGGVTGELADDPLRVVARRLKAGKVARVPGLPLFVGGAVG
;
A
#
# COMPACT_ATOMS: atom_id res chain seq x y z
N MET A 1 3.70 19.66 6.52
CA MET A 1 3.16 19.30 7.86
C MET A 1 2.94 17.79 7.87
N ILE A 2 3.21 17.10 8.99
CA ILE A 2 2.92 15.67 9.12
C ILE A 2 1.51 15.51 9.69
N LEU A 3 0.74 14.58 9.12
CA LEU A 3 -0.61 14.24 9.55
C LEU A 3 -0.70 12.73 9.82
N PRO A 4 -1.41 12.28 10.86
CA PRO A 4 -1.91 13.09 11.97
C PRO A 4 -0.77 13.67 12.82
N SER A 5 -1.07 14.64 13.68
CA SER A 5 -0.14 15.05 14.75
C SER A 5 0.17 13.88 15.69
N ARG A 6 1.20 14.02 16.52
CA ARG A 6 1.59 12.95 17.45
C ARG A 6 0.46 12.61 18.43
N GLU A 7 -0.20 13.61 18.98
CA GLU A 7 -1.31 13.45 19.92
C GLU A 7 -2.50 12.74 19.25
N GLU A 8 -2.85 13.16 18.04
CA GLU A 8 -3.91 12.52 17.24
C GLU A 8 -3.55 11.08 16.85
N PHE A 9 -2.29 10.82 16.49
CA PHE A 9 -1.81 9.46 16.20
C PHE A 9 -2.02 8.54 17.40
N VAL A 10 -1.63 8.98 18.60
CA VAL A 10 -1.78 8.21 19.84
C VAL A 10 -3.27 7.92 20.12
N ALA A 11 -4.15 8.91 19.91
CA ALA A 11 -5.59 8.72 20.07
C ALA A 11 -6.17 7.72 19.05
N LEU A 12 -5.79 7.84 17.77
CA LEU A 12 -6.24 6.92 16.72
C LEU A 12 -5.71 5.49 16.95
N ALA A 13 -4.47 5.35 17.38
CA ALA A 13 -3.84 4.04 17.62
C ALA A 13 -4.48 3.26 18.77
N ALA A 14 -5.19 3.93 19.69
CA ALA A 14 -5.94 3.27 20.75
C ALA A 14 -7.15 2.47 20.25
N GLU A 15 -7.69 2.83 19.07
CA GLU A 15 -8.91 2.24 18.52
C GLU A 15 -8.75 1.59 17.14
N ASN A 16 -7.54 1.62 16.58
CA ASN A 16 -7.26 1.19 15.21
C ASN A 16 -5.94 0.41 15.17
N ASP A 17 -5.91 -0.66 14.40
CA ASP A 17 -4.73 -1.52 14.22
C ASP A 17 -3.70 -0.91 13.27
N VAL A 18 -4.15 0.00 12.39
CA VAL A 18 -3.29 0.70 11.43
C VAL A 18 -3.67 2.18 11.44
N VAL A 19 -2.68 3.04 11.64
CA VAL A 19 -2.84 4.50 11.52
C VAL A 19 -1.89 5.01 10.45
N PRO A 20 -2.39 5.50 9.29
CA PRO A 20 -1.54 6.04 8.25
C PRO A 20 -0.93 7.37 8.72
N VAL A 21 0.38 7.53 8.49
CA VAL A 21 1.11 8.78 8.72
C VAL A 21 1.57 9.30 7.36
N ALA A 22 1.26 10.55 7.08
CA ALA A 22 1.50 11.16 5.78
C ALA A 22 2.07 12.57 5.92
N ARG A 23 2.68 13.02 4.83
CA ARG A 23 3.12 14.39 4.65
C ARG A 23 2.86 14.78 3.21
N GLU A 24 2.21 15.92 3.01
CA GLU A 24 2.11 16.55 1.71
C GLU A 24 3.40 17.31 1.37
N VAL A 25 3.83 17.18 0.12
CA VAL A 25 5.05 17.80 -0.42
C VAL A 25 4.72 18.46 -1.76
N TYR A 26 5.39 19.58 -2.05
CA TYR A 26 5.28 20.23 -3.37
C TYR A 26 6.02 19.40 -4.41
N ALA A 27 5.35 19.12 -5.53
CA ALA A 27 5.83 18.21 -6.56
C ALA A 27 5.49 18.73 -7.96
N ASP A 28 5.41 20.05 -8.15
CA ASP A 28 4.90 20.71 -9.35
C ASP A 28 5.69 20.37 -10.63
N LEU A 29 6.95 19.97 -10.47
CA LEU A 29 7.85 19.55 -11.57
C LEU A 29 7.98 18.02 -11.68
N THR A 30 7.26 17.28 -10.84
CA THR A 30 7.36 15.82 -10.76
C THR A 30 6.18 15.19 -11.49
N THR A 31 6.46 14.35 -12.47
CA THR A 31 5.46 13.47 -13.08
C THR A 31 5.37 12.17 -12.29
N PRO A 32 4.23 11.43 -12.33
CA PRO A 32 4.10 10.15 -11.66
C PRO A 32 5.24 9.18 -11.98
N ILE A 33 5.64 9.07 -13.25
CA ILE A 33 6.76 8.21 -13.64
C ILE A 33 8.11 8.67 -13.06
N SER A 34 8.39 9.98 -13.01
CA SER A 34 9.62 10.49 -12.41
C SER A 34 9.67 10.28 -10.89
N ALA A 35 8.53 10.41 -10.21
CA ALA A 35 8.40 10.08 -8.79
C ALA A 35 8.64 8.58 -8.57
N PHE A 36 8.05 7.73 -9.42
CA PHE A 36 8.21 6.27 -9.33
C PHE A 36 9.67 5.87 -9.48
N MET A 37 10.35 6.35 -10.52
CA MET A 37 11.76 6.04 -10.73
C MET A 37 12.64 6.48 -9.55
N SER A 38 12.34 7.64 -8.96
CA SER A 38 13.10 8.17 -7.83
C SER A 38 12.86 7.38 -6.53
N LEU A 39 11.64 6.89 -6.32
CA LEU A 39 11.26 6.18 -5.09
C LEU A 39 11.59 4.68 -5.15
N ALA A 40 11.52 4.08 -6.35
CA ALA A 40 11.70 2.64 -6.54
C ALA A 40 13.18 2.23 -6.57
N GLU A 41 14.12 3.19 -6.56
CA GLU A 41 15.54 2.90 -6.55
C GLU A 41 15.93 2.07 -5.31
N GLY A 42 16.41 0.84 -5.55
CA GLY A 42 16.82 -0.09 -4.50
C GLY A 42 15.67 -0.84 -3.80
N ALA A 43 14.41 -0.61 -4.19
CA ALA A 43 13.28 -1.39 -3.71
C ALA A 43 13.20 -2.74 -4.43
N GLU A 44 12.94 -3.81 -3.68
CA GLU A 44 12.73 -5.15 -4.26
C GLU A 44 11.38 -5.22 -4.98
N HIS A 45 10.33 -4.70 -4.35
CA HIS A 45 9.01 -4.56 -4.94
C HIS A 45 8.59 -3.09 -5.02
N ALA A 46 8.03 -2.70 -6.17
CA ALA A 46 7.48 -1.37 -6.39
C ALA A 46 6.35 -1.40 -7.42
N PHE A 47 5.38 -0.50 -7.31
CA PHE A 47 4.31 -0.35 -8.28
C PHE A 47 3.98 1.12 -8.59
N LEU A 48 3.42 1.33 -9.78
CA LEU A 48 2.78 2.56 -10.21
C LEU A 48 1.40 2.20 -10.80
N LEU A 49 0.33 2.72 -10.19
CA LEU A 49 -1.04 2.60 -10.67
C LEU A 49 -1.51 3.97 -11.17
N GLU A 50 -1.70 4.08 -12.48
CA GLU A 50 -2.30 5.25 -13.11
C GLU A 50 -3.70 4.90 -13.63
N SER A 51 -4.68 5.73 -13.30
CA SER A 51 -6.03 5.58 -13.86
C SER A 51 -6.14 6.41 -15.13
N VAL A 52 -6.79 5.86 -16.16
CA VAL A 52 -7.16 6.62 -17.38
C VAL A 52 -8.68 6.63 -17.47
N ILE A 53 -9.27 7.83 -17.52
CA ILE A 53 -10.71 8.05 -17.73
C ILE A 53 -10.92 8.30 -19.23
N GLY A 54 -11.61 7.37 -19.90
CA GLY A 54 -12.03 7.53 -21.30
C GLY A 54 -10.89 7.54 -22.32
N GLY A 55 -9.76 6.91 -22.02
CA GLY A 55 -8.62 6.74 -22.94
C GLY A 55 -7.70 7.95 -23.09
N GLU A 56 -8.14 9.16 -22.72
CA GLU A 56 -7.38 10.40 -22.99
C GLU A 56 -7.09 11.25 -21.74
N ARG A 57 -7.81 11.05 -20.62
CA ARG A 57 -7.60 11.85 -19.40
C ARG A 57 -7.04 10.99 -18.28
N LEU A 58 -5.91 11.40 -17.72
CA LEU A 58 -5.42 10.82 -16.46
C LEU A 58 -6.43 11.07 -15.34
N GLY A 59 -6.60 10.08 -14.48
CA GLY A 59 -7.38 10.19 -13.26
C GLY A 59 -6.75 11.18 -12.28
N ARG A 60 -7.53 11.62 -11.29
CA ARG A 60 -7.09 12.62 -10.30
C ARG A 60 -5.87 12.18 -9.48
N TYR A 61 -5.67 10.87 -9.32
CA TYR A 61 -4.60 10.29 -8.53
C TYR A 61 -3.81 9.26 -9.34
N SER A 62 -2.49 9.28 -9.15
CA SER A 62 -1.60 8.14 -9.41
C SER A 62 -1.18 7.58 -8.05
N PHE A 63 -1.13 6.26 -7.92
CA PHE A 63 -0.67 5.61 -6.68
C PHE A 63 0.68 4.96 -6.93
N LEU A 64 1.62 5.25 -6.04
CA LEU A 64 2.95 4.70 -6.06
C LEU A 64 3.18 3.97 -4.74
N GLY A 65 3.76 2.78 -4.81
CA GLY A 65 4.18 2.04 -3.63
C GLY A 65 5.59 1.49 -3.85
N VAL A 66 6.41 1.56 -2.81
CA VAL A 66 7.78 1.06 -2.80
C VAL A 66 8.04 0.34 -1.50
N GLY A 67 8.76 -0.77 -1.60
CA GLY A 67 8.93 -1.69 -0.50
C GLY A 67 7.64 -2.42 -0.16
N GLU A 68 7.79 -3.40 0.73
CA GLU A 68 6.75 -4.32 1.08
C GLU A 68 6.90 -4.75 2.53
N ARG A 69 5.76 -4.98 3.18
CA ARG A 69 5.75 -5.67 4.46
C ARG A 69 5.72 -7.18 4.24
N GLU A 70 5.01 -7.63 3.22
CA GLU A 70 4.75 -9.03 2.97
C GLU A 70 4.48 -9.26 1.48
N VAL A 71 5.06 -10.32 0.93
CA VAL A 71 4.76 -10.82 -0.43
C VAL A 71 4.05 -12.17 -0.31
N ILE A 72 2.98 -12.36 -1.07
CA ILE A 72 2.23 -13.62 -1.14
C ILE A 72 2.25 -14.09 -2.58
N THR A 73 2.92 -15.21 -2.84
CA THR A 73 3.02 -15.81 -4.18
C THR A 73 2.28 -17.15 -4.19
N ALA A 74 1.37 -17.34 -5.15
CA ALA A 74 0.65 -18.61 -5.32
C ALA A 74 1.02 -19.28 -6.65
N ARG A 75 1.31 -20.59 -6.61
CA ARG A 75 1.56 -21.44 -7.78
C ARG A 75 0.81 -22.76 -7.62
N GLY A 76 -0.28 -22.92 -8.37
CA GLY A 76 -1.20 -24.04 -8.13
C GLY A 76 -1.82 -23.93 -6.73
N SER A 77 -1.70 -24.99 -5.93
CA SER A 77 -2.14 -25.00 -4.53
C SER A 77 -1.06 -24.56 -3.54
N GLU A 78 0.17 -24.32 -3.99
CA GLU A 78 1.26 -23.86 -3.12
C GLU A 78 1.20 -22.35 -2.97
N VAL A 79 1.19 -21.87 -1.74
CA VAL A 79 1.25 -20.45 -1.39
C VAL A 79 2.49 -20.20 -0.55
N VAL A 80 3.35 -19.29 -1.00
CA VAL A 80 4.57 -18.85 -0.32
C VAL A 80 4.33 -17.43 0.22
N ILE A 81 4.72 -17.20 1.46
CA ILE A 81 4.58 -15.91 2.16
C ILE A 81 5.96 -15.48 2.64
N GLU A 82 6.36 -14.27 2.24
CA GLU A 82 7.66 -13.67 2.57
C GLU A 82 7.43 -12.39 3.40
N ASN A 83 7.86 -12.37 4.67
CA ASN A 83 7.65 -11.25 5.61
C ASN A 83 8.77 -11.22 6.66
N GLY A 84 9.98 -10.85 6.25
CA GLY A 84 11.20 -10.98 7.09
C GLY A 84 11.67 -12.44 7.30
N GLY A 85 11.05 -13.37 6.59
CA GLY A 85 11.30 -14.81 6.58
C GLY A 85 10.35 -15.48 5.58
N VAL A 86 10.63 -16.73 5.23
CA VAL A 86 9.86 -17.47 4.20
C VAL A 86 9.05 -18.57 4.86
N THR A 87 7.75 -18.59 4.59
CA THR A 87 6.83 -19.67 5.02
C THR A 87 5.99 -20.13 3.83
N GLY A 88 5.42 -21.33 3.93
CA GLY A 88 4.59 -21.88 2.87
C GLY A 88 3.41 -22.69 3.43
N GLU A 89 2.31 -22.68 2.69
CA GLU A 89 1.13 -23.49 2.97
C GLU A 89 0.48 -24.01 1.69
N LEU A 90 -0.27 -25.10 1.81
CA LEU A 90 -1.16 -25.56 0.75
C LEU A 90 -2.54 -24.94 0.93
N ALA A 91 -3.08 -24.38 -0.14
CA ALA A 91 -4.40 -23.78 -0.16
C ALA A 91 -5.15 -24.13 -1.45
N ASP A 92 -6.38 -24.61 -1.32
CA ASP A 92 -7.27 -24.84 -2.46
C ASP A 92 -7.70 -23.53 -3.14
N ASP A 93 -7.76 -22.44 -2.37
CA ASP A 93 -8.07 -21.08 -2.82
C ASP A 93 -7.05 -20.08 -2.23
N PRO A 94 -6.04 -19.67 -3.03
CA PRO A 94 -5.02 -18.71 -2.58
C PRO A 94 -5.59 -17.35 -2.15
N LEU A 95 -6.75 -16.94 -2.67
CA LEU A 95 -7.36 -15.67 -2.27
C LEU A 95 -7.87 -15.69 -0.83
N ARG A 96 -8.16 -16.88 -0.27
CA ARG A 96 -8.46 -17.01 1.17
C ARG A 96 -7.23 -16.78 2.03
N VAL A 97 -6.06 -17.18 1.54
CA VAL A 97 -4.79 -16.86 2.21
C VAL A 97 -4.61 -15.36 2.22
N VAL A 98 -4.72 -14.72 1.05
CA VAL A 98 -4.65 -13.25 0.92
C VAL A 98 -5.64 -12.58 1.86
N ALA A 99 -6.92 -12.96 1.86
CA ALA A 99 -7.94 -12.36 2.73
C ALA A 99 -7.65 -12.54 4.23
N ARG A 100 -7.06 -13.68 4.65
CA ARG A 100 -6.67 -13.93 6.04
C ARG A 100 -5.47 -13.07 6.44
N ARG A 101 -4.50 -12.89 5.55
CA ARG A 101 -3.31 -12.03 5.76
C ARG A 101 -3.69 -10.54 5.72
N LEU A 102 -4.54 -10.17 4.77
CA LEU A 102 -5.20 -8.88 4.61
C LEU A 102 -6.37 -8.66 5.54
N LYS A 103 -6.57 -9.49 6.57
CA LYS A 103 -7.45 -9.12 7.68
C LYS A 103 -6.76 -8.00 8.46
N ALA A 104 -6.54 -6.88 7.77
CA ALA A 104 -6.17 -5.60 8.25
C ALA A 104 -7.18 -5.35 9.34
N GLY A 105 -6.66 -5.16 10.54
CA GLY A 105 -7.49 -4.65 11.58
C GLY A 105 -8.05 -3.28 11.19
N LYS A 106 -8.82 -2.68 12.09
CA LYS A 106 -9.50 -1.42 11.82
C LYS A 106 -8.46 -0.35 11.40
N VAL A 107 -8.55 0.15 10.18
CA VAL A 107 -7.66 1.20 9.65
C VAL A 107 -8.25 2.57 10.02
N ALA A 108 -7.45 3.42 10.65
CA ALA A 108 -7.86 4.76 11.05
C ALA A 108 -8.14 5.64 9.82
N ARG A 109 -9.25 6.39 9.88
CA ARG A 109 -9.55 7.43 8.91
C ARG A 109 -8.89 8.74 9.33
N VAL A 110 -7.87 9.16 8.60
CA VAL A 110 -7.22 10.45 8.78
C VAL A 110 -7.80 11.46 7.78
N PRO A 111 -8.44 12.56 8.22
CA PRO A 111 -8.96 13.58 7.32
C PRO A 111 -7.90 14.13 6.37
N GLY A 112 -8.27 14.30 5.10
CA GLY A 112 -7.37 14.85 4.06
C GLY A 112 -6.57 13.80 3.28
N LEU A 113 -6.50 12.55 3.74
CA LEU A 113 -5.84 11.48 2.97
C LEU A 113 -6.72 10.94 1.83
N PRO A 114 -6.11 10.42 0.75
CA PRO A 114 -6.84 9.74 -0.32
C PRO A 114 -7.50 8.44 0.19
N LEU A 115 -8.36 7.85 -0.65
CA LEU A 115 -9.07 6.61 -0.27
C LEU A 115 -8.12 5.40 -0.15
N PHE A 116 -7.03 5.38 -0.91
CA PHE A 116 -6.04 4.32 -0.87
C PHE A 116 -4.80 4.81 -0.09
N VAL A 117 -4.58 4.21 1.08
CA VAL A 117 -3.49 4.54 2.03
C VAL A 117 -2.65 3.30 2.39
N GLY A 118 -2.66 2.30 1.51
CA GLY A 118 -2.04 1.00 1.71
C GLY A 118 -3.02 -0.16 1.57
N GLY A 119 -2.49 -1.38 1.52
CA GLY A 119 -3.23 -2.62 1.30
C GLY A 119 -2.38 -3.64 0.53
N ALA A 120 -3.02 -4.67 -0.01
CA ALA A 120 -2.38 -5.54 -0.99
C ALA A 120 -2.54 -4.97 -2.40
N VAL A 121 -1.51 -5.13 -3.21
CA VAL A 121 -1.47 -4.80 -4.63
C VAL A 121 -0.76 -5.94 -5.34
N GLY A 122 -1.31 -6.42 -6.46
CA GLY A 122 -0.76 -7.54 -7.22
C GLY A 122 -1.79 -8.12 -8.19
#